data_AF-A0A7C1GEC5-F1
#
_entry.id   AF-A0A7C1GEC5-F1
#
_cell.length_a   1.000
_cell.length_b   1.000
_cell.length_c   1.000
_cell.angle_alpha   90.00
_cell.angle_beta   90.00
_cell.angle_gamma   90.00
#
_symmetry.space_group_name_H-M   'P 1'
#
loop_
_entity.id
_entity.type
_entity.pdbx_description
1 polymer ?
#
loop_
_entity_poly.entity_id
_entity_poly.type
_entity_poly.pdbx_seq_one_letter_code
_entity_poly.pdbx_strand_id
1 'polypeptide(L)'
;MTDIISLDHILPLVRKPGRYIGGELHAVHSSWDEAAVRFVLVFPDLYEIGMSHQGLQILYHILNRQENVLAERCYAPDLDMEEELRRHELPIFSIESRRPLDRFDVIAFTLPYELCYTNILTILDLAGVPLRAGQRTAPFPLVVGGGSCCMNPEPVADFFDAIVLGDGEETILDIAAVVEEAKNSGYGRREILSRLAAIDGVYVPSFFAPQYNGFELTAIKPLKPGYETVRRRVIPRLPAPDHLEQPLVPVVKPVHDRLGLEIARGCTRGCRFCQAGITYR
;
A
#
# COMPACT_ATOMS: atom_id res chain seq x y z
N MET A 1 9.72 13.81 20.99
CA MET A 1 9.83 14.73 19.84
C MET A 1 8.52 14.61 19.09
N THR A 2 7.89 15.71 18.71
CA THR A 2 6.53 15.70 18.14
C THR A 2 6.49 14.78 16.93
N ASP A 3 5.82 13.64 17.07
CA ASP A 3 5.64 12.64 16.01
C ASP A 3 4.75 13.16 14.85
N ILE A 4 4.25 14.38 14.95
CA ILE A 4 3.27 15.00 14.07
C ILE A 4 3.96 16.13 13.32
N ILE A 5 3.90 16.08 11.99
CA ILE A 5 4.48 17.10 11.12
C ILE A 5 3.60 18.35 11.10
N SER A 6 4.20 19.51 11.36
CA SER A 6 3.55 20.81 11.19
C SER A 6 3.74 21.30 9.77
N LEU A 7 2.62 21.56 9.08
CA LEU A 7 2.60 22.03 7.69
C LEU A 7 2.21 23.50 7.56
N ASP A 8 1.91 24.18 8.68
CA ASP A 8 1.27 25.50 8.66
C ASP A 8 2.09 26.56 7.90
N HIS A 9 3.42 26.39 7.88
CA HIS A 9 4.35 27.25 7.17
C HIS A 9 4.55 26.87 5.69
N ILE A 10 4.17 25.65 5.28
CA ILE A 10 4.34 25.12 3.92
C ILE A 10 3.03 25.15 3.12
N LEU A 11 1.88 24.92 3.76
CA LEU A 11 0.58 24.92 3.07
C LEU A 11 0.32 26.20 2.24
N PRO A 12 0.72 27.41 2.69
CA PRO A 12 0.55 28.62 1.87
C PRO A 12 1.46 28.68 0.62
N LEU A 13 2.48 27.83 0.53
CA LEU A 13 3.49 27.84 -0.54
C LEU A 13 3.15 26.87 -1.69
N VAL A 14 2.18 25.96 -1.49
CA VAL A 14 1.77 24.95 -2.48
C VAL A 14 0.46 25.31 -3.16
N ARG A 15 0.26 24.84 -4.40
CA ARG A 15 -0.87 25.22 -5.26
C ARG A 15 -2.22 24.70 -4.77
N LYS A 16 -2.26 23.53 -4.13
CA LYS A 16 -3.50 22.86 -3.70
C LYS A 16 -3.35 22.29 -2.27
N PRO A 17 -3.29 23.15 -1.24
CA PRO A 17 -3.03 22.75 0.15
C PRO A 17 -4.06 21.75 0.68
N GLY A 18 -5.30 21.80 0.17
CA GLY A 18 -6.37 20.86 0.55
C GLY A 18 -6.02 19.38 0.38
N ARG A 19 -5.02 19.03 -0.45
CA ARG A 19 -4.56 17.63 -0.60
C ARG A 19 -3.90 17.08 0.65
N TYR A 20 -3.45 17.94 1.57
CA TYR A 20 -2.51 17.60 2.63
C TYR A 20 -3.04 17.87 4.04
N ILE A 21 -4.23 18.47 4.15
CA ILE A 21 -4.77 18.94 5.44
C ILE A 21 -5.42 17.83 6.27
N GLY A 22 -5.94 16.79 5.62
CA GLY A 22 -6.82 15.78 6.22
C GLY A 22 -8.20 16.32 6.60
N GLY A 23 -8.91 15.58 7.45
CA GLY A 23 -10.24 15.97 7.95
C GLY A 23 -11.39 15.59 7.04
N GLU A 24 -11.24 14.55 6.23
CA GLU A 24 -12.37 13.95 5.51
C GLU A 24 -13.48 13.49 6.45
N LEU A 25 -14.73 13.68 6.02
CA LEU A 25 -15.85 13.12 6.78
C LEU A 25 -15.73 11.59 6.76
N HIS A 26 -15.96 10.98 7.92
CA HIS A 26 -15.80 9.54 8.16
C HIS A 26 -14.37 9.02 8.12
N ALA A 27 -13.36 9.89 8.11
CA ALA A 27 -12.00 9.46 8.46
C ALA A 27 -12.00 8.89 9.88
N VAL A 28 -11.48 7.68 10.04
CA VAL A 28 -11.33 7.02 11.33
C VAL A 28 -10.13 7.63 12.05
N HIS A 29 -10.36 8.06 13.28
CA HIS A 29 -9.33 8.59 14.18
C HIS A 29 -9.13 7.62 15.34
N SER A 30 -8.41 6.54 15.08
CA SER A 30 -8.06 5.54 16.11
C SER A 30 -6.89 6.01 16.97
N SER A 31 -6.83 5.52 18.21
CA SER A 31 -5.73 5.83 19.14
C SER A 31 -4.43 5.19 18.65
N TRP A 32 -3.44 6.02 18.32
CA TRP A 32 -2.13 5.56 17.85
C TRP A 32 -1.44 4.61 18.84
N ASP A 33 -1.55 4.92 20.14
CA ASP A 33 -0.84 4.19 21.19
C ASP A 33 -1.53 2.85 21.56
N GLU A 34 -2.83 2.72 21.27
CA GLU A 34 -3.60 1.49 21.50
C GLU A 34 -3.47 0.48 20.33
N ALA A 35 -3.11 0.95 19.14
CA ALA A 35 -2.97 0.09 17.97
C ALA A 35 -1.77 -0.88 18.11
N ALA A 36 -2.05 -2.18 18.05
CA ALA A 36 -1.04 -3.23 18.04
C ALA A 36 -0.29 -3.26 16.69
N VAL A 37 -0.99 -2.98 15.58
CA VAL A 37 -0.40 -2.88 14.24
C VAL A 37 -0.85 -1.61 13.53
N ARG A 38 0.10 -0.91 12.90
CA ARG A 38 -0.12 0.37 12.22
C ARG A 38 0.21 0.25 10.75
N PHE A 39 -0.80 0.44 9.91
CA PHE A 39 -0.68 0.50 8.46
C PHE A 39 -0.77 1.94 7.97
N VAL A 40 0.04 2.24 6.96
CA VAL A 40 -0.22 3.38 6.06
C VAL A 40 -0.47 2.83 4.66
N LEU A 41 -1.69 3.05 4.18
CA LEU A 41 -2.16 2.64 2.86
C LEU A 41 -1.83 3.75 1.86
N VAL A 42 -0.99 3.42 0.89
CA VAL A 42 -0.41 4.39 -0.03
C VAL A 42 -1.00 4.25 -1.42
N PHE A 43 -1.53 5.34 -1.95
CA PHE A 43 -1.78 5.48 -3.38
C PHE A 43 -0.62 6.28 -4.01
N PRO A 44 0.18 5.70 -4.92
CA PRO A 44 1.36 6.34 -5.49
C PRO A 44 1.01 7.37 -6.59
N ASP A 45 0.03 8.21 -6.33
CA ASP A 45 -0.37 9.35 -7.17
C ASP A 45 -1.07 10.40 -6.29
N LEU A 46 -1.47 11.51 -6.90
CA LEU A 46 -2.12 12.64 -6.24
C LEU A 46 -3.41 12.23 -5.51
N TYR A 47 -3.69 12.97 -4.44
CA TYR A 47 -4.89 12.82 -3.61
C TYR A 47 -6.19 12.63 -4.41
N GLU A 48 -6.51 13.55 -5.34
CA GLU A 48 -7.77 13.47 -6.11
C GLU A 48 -7.92 12.19 -6.94
N ILE A 49 -6.81 11.57 -7.36
CA ILE A 49 -6.81 10.31 -8.12
C ILE A 49 -6.99 9.15 -7.15
N GLY A 50 -6.13 9.08 -6.12
CA GLY A 50 -6.16 7.99 -5.17
C GLY A 50 -7.44 7.95 -4.32
N MET A 51 -8.04 9.10 -4.05
CA MET A 51 -9.30 9.19 -3.32
C MET A 51 -10.49 8.61 -4.11
N SER A 52 -10.37 8.53 -5.44
CA SER A 52 -11.32 7.81 -6.30
C SER A 52 -11.08 6.29 -6.36
N HIS A 53 -10.04 5.77 -5.71
CA HIS A 53 -9.68 4.36 -5.79
C HIS A 53 -10.46 3.51 -4.78
N GLN A 54 -11.45 2.77 -5.27
CA GLN A 54 -12.34 1.95 -4.44
C GLN A 54 -11.59 0.88 -3.63
N GLY A 55 -10.59 0.21 -4.21
CA GLY A 55 -9.82 -0.82 -3.51
C GLY A 55 -9.09 -0.27 -2.28
N LEU A 56 -8.61 0.97 -2.33
CA LEU A 56 -7.93 1.61 -1.20
C LEU A 56 -8.93 1.90 -0.08
N GLN A 57 -10.12 2.40 -0.43
CA GLN A 57 -11.19 2.65 0.54
C GLN A 57 -11.67 1.35 1.20
N ILE A 58 -11.83 0.26 0.44
CA ILE A 58 -12.20 -1.05 0.99
C ILE A 58 -11.18 -1.50 2.03
N LEU A 59 -9.89 -1.52 1.68
CA LEU A 59 -8.82 -1.96 2.58
C LEU A 59 -8.70 -1.07 3.83
N TYR A 60 -8.88 0.25 3.66
CA TYR A 60 -8.91 1.21 4.77
C TYR A 60 -9.99 0.87 5.79
N HIS A 61 -11.22 0.58 5.33
CA HIS A 61 -12.33 0.24 6.22
C HIS A 61 -12.16 -1.15 6.85
N ILE A 62 -11.65 -2.14 6.10
CA ILE A 62 -11.39 -3.49 6.62
C ILE A 62 -10.44 -3.43 7.82
N LEU A 63 -9.32 -2.70 7.67
CA LEU A 63 -8.32 -2.58 8.73
C LEU A 63 -8.84 -1.78 9.92
N ASN A 64 -9.46 -0.62 9.69
CA ASN A 64 -9.95 0.24 10.78
C ASN A 64 -11.20 -0.31 11.51
N ARG A 65 -11.80 -1.42 11.03
CA ARG A 65 -12.82 -2.17 11.77
C ARG A 65 -12.23 -3.17 12.78
N GLN A 66 -10.92 -3.42 12.74
CA GLN A 66 -10.26 -4.28 13.71
C GLN A 66 -9.88 -3.45 14.94
N GLU A 67 -10.22 -3.92 16.14
CA GLU A 67 -9.98 -3.19 17.39
C GLU A 67 -8.50 -2.84 17.63
N ASN A 68 -7.59 -3.70 17.18
CA ASN A 68 -6.14 -3.57 17.43
C ASN A 68 -5.34 -3.05 16.22
N VAL A 69 -6.00 -2.62 15.13
CA VAL A 69 -5.31 -2.16 13.92
C VAL A 69 -5.70 -0.72 13.62
N LEU A 70 -4.68 0.10 13.33
CA LEU A 70 -4.84 1.45 12.80
C LEU A 70 -4.40 1.46 11.35
N ALA A 71 -5.23 2.01 10.47
CA ALA A 71 -4.86 2.27 9.09
C ALA A 71 -5.07 3.74 8.74
N GLU A 72 -4.01 4.38 8.25
CA GLU A 72 -4.04 5.74 7.73
C GLU A 72 -3.69 5.74 6.24
N ARG A 73 -3.89 6.87 5.56
CA ARG A 73 -3.68 7.01 4.12
C ARG A 73 -2.51 7.93 3.81
N CYS A 74 -1.81 7.65 2.71
CA CYS A 74 -0.80 8.53 2.14
C CYS A 74 -0.96 8.57 0.62
N TYR A 75 -0.65 9.72 0.03
CA TYR A 75 -0.68 9.95 -1.41
C TYR A 75 0.65 10.54 -1.84
N ALA A 76 1.01 10.40 -3.12
CA ALA A 76 2.20 11.08 -3.63
C ALA A 76 1.98 12.60 -3.55
N PRO A 77 2.96 13.37 -3.05
CA PRO A 77 2.90 14.82 -3.13
C PRO A 77 2.97 15.26 -4.60
N ASP A 78 2.35 16.38 -4.92
CA ASP A 78 2.62 17.07 -6.19
C ASP A 78 4.02 17.72 -6.12
N LEU A 79 4.55 18.13 -7.27
CA LEU A 79 5.94 18.58 -7.41
C LEU A 79 6.27 19.77 -6.49
N ASP A 80 5.31 20.66 -6.26
CA ASP A 80 5.48 21.83 -5.38
C ASP A 80 5.55 21.45 -3.90
N MET A 81 4.74 20.50 -3.45
CA MET A 81 4.82 19.98 -2.08
C MET A 81 6.06 19.12 -1.88
N GLU A 82 6.47 18.31 -2.87
CA GLU A 82 7.72 17.57 -2.80
C GLU A 82 8.92 18.52 -2.61
N GLU A 83 8.97 19.61 -3.39
CA GLU A 83 10.04 20.62 -3.28
C GLU A 83 10.09 21.24 -1.87
N GLU A 84 8.93 21.62 -1.32
CA GLU A 84 8.87 22.21 0.02
C GLU A 84 9.22 21.20 1.12
N LEU A 85 8.76 19.94 1.03
CA LEU A 85 9.16 18.88 1.98
C LEU A 85 10.68 18.68 1.99
N ARG A 86 11.30 18.61 0.80
CA ARG A 86 12.76 18.46 0.68
C ARG A 86 13.50 19.68 1.21
N ARG A 87 13.05 20.88 0.86
CA ARG A 87 13.66 22.14 1.30
C ARG A 87 13.64 22.30 2.82
N HIS A 88 12.57 21.84 3.46
CA HIS A 88 12.37 21.92 4.90
C HIS A 88 12.83 20.66 5.65
N GLU A 89 13.43 19.68 4.95
CA GLU A 89 13.87 18.39 5.52
C GLU A 89 12.75 17.66 6.27
N LEU A 90 11.51 17.79 5.79
CA LEU A 90 10.34 17.14 6.36
C LEU A 90 10.07 15.82 5.65
N PRO A 91 9.82 14.72 6.39
CA PRO A 91 9.46 13.47 5.76
C PRO A 91 8.04 13.53 5.20
N ILE A 92 7.73 12.63 4.27
CA ILE A 92 6.34 12.38 3.87
C ILE A 92 5.55 11.78 5.05
N PHE A 93 4.25 12.05 5.08
CA PHE A 93 3.38 11.77 6.21
C PHE A 93 2.02 11.19 5.81
N SER A 94 1.36 10.56 6.77
CA SER A 94 -0.04 10.15 6.66
C SER A 94 -1.01 11.32 6.77
N ILE A 95 -2.14 11.26 6.07
CA ILE A 95 -3.11 12.36 6.03
C ILE A 95 -3.84 12.56 7.37
N GLU A 96 -4.20 11.48 8.05
CA GLU A 96 -5.06 11.52 9.24
C GLU A 96 -4.35 12.11 10.46
N SER A 97 -3.11 11.68 10.72
CA SER A 97 -2.37 12.09 11.92
C SER A 97 -1.12 12.92 11.64
N ARG A 98 -0.75 13.10 10.35
CA ARG A 98 0.49 13.76 9.92
C ARG A 98 1.74 13.10 10.51
N ARG A 99 1.71 11.78 10.71
CA ARG A 99 2.86 11.03 11.21
C ARG A 99 3.76 10.61 10.05
N PRO A 100 5.10 10.69 10.21
CA PRO A 100 6.03 10.18 9.22
C PRO A 100 5.82 8.70 8.91
N LEU A 101 6.00 8.32 7.64
CA LEU A 101 5.78 6.94 7.18
C LEU A 101 6.72 5.92 7.83
N ASP A 102 7.90 6.33 8.30
CA ASP A 102 8.86 5.48 9.02
C ASP A 102 8.38 5.03 10.41
N ARG A 103 7.27 5.59 10.93
CA ARG A 103 6.67 5.24 12.23
C ARG A 103 5.61 4.14 12.16
N PHE A 104 5.20 3.74 10.97
CA PHE A 104 4.23 2.66 10.78
C PHE A 104 4.92 1.30 10.81
N ASP A 105 4.16 0.24 11.05
CA ASP A 105 4.69 -1.14 10.96
C ASP A 105 4.70 -1.61 9.49
N VAL A 106 3.73 -1.14 8.69
CA VAL A 106 3.56 -1.51 7.28
C VAL A 106 3.24 -0.28 6.41
N ILE A 107 4.01 -0.11 5.34
CA ILE A 107 3.70 0.80 4.22
C ILE A 107 3.13 -0.05 3.08
N ALA A 108 1.82 0.04 2.84
CA ALA A 108 1.12 -0.80 1.86
C ALA A 108 0.75 0.02 0.61
N PHE A 109 1.48 -0.16 -0.48
CA PHE A 109 1.22 0.49 -1.76
C PHE A 109 0.17 -0.28 -2.58
N THR A 110 -0.77 0.46 -3.16
CA THR A 110 -1.53 -0.05 -4.31
C THR A 110 -0.82 0.29 -5.61
N LEU A 111 -0.76 -0.66 -6.55
CA LEU A 111 -0.12 -0.58 -7.85
C LEU A 111 -1.20 -0.64 -8.95
N PRO A 112 -1.86 0.50 -9.25
CA PRO A 112 -2.98 0.54 -10.18
C PRO A 112 -2.52 0.48 -11.65
N TYR A 113 -1.42 1.15 -11.98
CA TYR A 113 -0.82 1.24 -13.30
C TYR A 113 0.69 1.55 -13.20
N GLU A 114 1.44 1.21 -14.25
CA GLU A 114 2.92 1.26 -14.27
C GLU A 114 3.48 2.69 -14.20
N LEU A 115 2.72 3.70 -14.65
CA LEU A 115 3.15 5.11 -14.60
C LEU A 115 3.35 5.64 -13.17
N CYS A 116 2.81 4.97 -12.16
CA CYS A 116 3.01 5.32 -10.76
C CYS A 116 4.31 4.78 -10.15
N TYR A 117 5.07 3.94 -10.85
CA TYR A 117 6.19 3.23 -10.22
C TYR A 117 7.29 4.15 -9.70
N THR A 118 7.56 5.25 -10.39
CA THR A 118 8.53 6.25 -9.93
C THR A 118 8.08 6.94 -8.64
N ASN A 119 6.76 7.13 -8.46
CA ASN A 119 6.22 7.75 -7.25
C ASN A 119 6.38 6.85 -6.02
N ILE A 120 6.45 5.53 -6.18
CA ILE A 120 6.82 4.62 -5.09
C ILE A 120 8.20 4.97 -4.56
N LEU A 121 9.15 5.21 -5.46
CA LEU A 121 10.52 5.57 -5.10
C LEU A 121 10.57 6.95 -4.44
N THR A 122 9.84 7.94 -4.96
CA THR A 122 9.70 9.27 -4.35
C THR A 122 9.17 9.16 -2.92
N ILE A 123 8.12 8.37 -2.69
CA ILE A 123 7.51 8.21 -1.36
C ILE A 123 8.47 7.51 -0.40
N LEU A 124 9.16 6.45 -0.83
CA LEU A 124 10.14 5.76 0.01
C LEU A 124 11.32 6.67 0.38
N ASP A 125 11.82 7.44 -0.59
CA ASP A 125 12.90 8.41 -0.40
C ASP A 125 12.50 9.51 0.59
N LEU A 126 11.34 10.15 0.40
CA LEU A 126 10.80 11.14 1.34
C LEU A 126 10.46 10.55 2.71
N ALA A 127 10.18 9.25 2.80
CA ALA A 127 9.96 8.57 4.08
C ALA A 127 11.27 8.22 4.80
N GLY A 128 12.42 8.39 4.16
CA GLY A 128 13.71 7.92 4.69
C GLY A 128 13.84 6.40 4.75
N VAL A 129 13.03 5.67 3.97
CA VAL A 129 13.06 4.20 3.90
C VAL A 129 13.96 3.76 2.74
N PRO A 130 14.95 2.86 2.96
CA PRO A 130 15.80 2.37 1.88
C PRO A 130 14.99 1.85 0.70
N LEU A 131 15.35 2.30 -0.51
CA LEU A 131 14.60 1.97 -1.73
C LEU A 131 14.55 0.46 -1.94
N ARG A 132 15.69 -0.23 -1.87
CA ARG A 132 15.75 -1.68 -2.08
C ARG A 132 15.40 -2.44 -0.81
N ALA A 133 14.52 -3.43 -0.91
CA ALA A 133 14.09 -4.24 0.23
C ALA A 133 15.26 -4.92 0.96
N GLY A 134 16.27 -5.39 0.22
CA GLY A 134 17.47 -6.01 0.79
C GLY A 134 18.35 -5.09 1.66
N GLN A 135 18.13 -3.77 1.61
CA GLN A 135 18.82 -2.77 2.44
C GLN A 135 18.05 -2.41 3.71
N ARG A 136 16.81 -2.93 3.87
CA ARG A 136 15.97 -2.66 5.04
C ARG A 136 16.26 -3.69 6.13
N THR A 137 16.96 -3.27 7.17
CA THR A 137 17.05 -4.02 8.42
C THR A 137 15.99 -3.52 9.41
N ALA A 138 15.77 -4.21 10.53
CA ALA A 138 15.04 -3.58 11.64
C ALA A 138 15.78 -2.27 12.01
N PRO A 139 15.08 -1.14 12.24
CA PRO A 139 13.66 -1.01 12.57
C PRO A 139 12.73 -0.51 11.43
N PHE A 140 13.10 -0.62 10.15
CA PHE A 140 12.24 -0.10 9.06
C PHE A 140 10.87 -0.82 8.96
N PRO A 141 9.82 -0.15 8.44
CA PRO A 141 8.54 -0.80 8.15
C PRO A 141 8.67 -1.91 7.10
N LEU A 142 7.68 -2.80 7.03
CA LEU A 142 7.49 -3.67 5.87
C LEU A 142 6.88 -2.85 4.73
N VAL A 143 7.44 -2.97 3.53
CA VAL A 143 6.86 -2.38 2.33
C VAL A 143 6.12 -3.45 1.56
N VAL A 144 4.79 -3.34 1.50
CA VAL A 144 3.91 -4.32 0.87
C VAL A 144 3.28 -3.71 -0.38
N GLY A 145 3.22 -4.47 -1.47
CA GLY A 145 2.52 -4.09 -2.70
C GLY A 145 1.21 -4.83 -2.87
N GLY A 146 0.24 -4.24 -3.58
CA GLY A 146 -1.01 -4.90 -3.98
C GLY A 146 -1.63 -4.20 -5.19
N GLY A 147 -2.75 -4.68 -5.72
CA GLY A 147 -3.43 -4.07 -6.88
C GLY A 147 -3.09 -4.74 -8.23
N SER A 148 -3.72 -4.26 -9.31
CA SER A 148 -3.77 -4.96 -10.60
C SER A 148 -2.41 -5.21 -11.24
N CYS A 149 -1.46 -4.29 -11.12
CA CYS A 149 -0.13 -4.46 -11.72
C CYS A 149 0.73 -5.50 -10.97
N CYS A 150 0.31 -5.95 -9.78
CA CYS A 150 1.04 -6.99 -9.05
C CYS A 150 1.04 -8.34 -9.78
N MET A 151 0.14 -8.57 -10.74
CA MET A 151 0.16 -9.78 -11.57
C MET A 151 1.44 -9.95 -12.40
N ASN A 152 2.23 -8.88 -12.55
CA ASN A 152 3.60 -8.92 -13.07
C ASN A 152 4.52 -8.16 -12.11
N PRO A 153 4.95 -8.78 -10.99
CA PRO A 153 5.58 -8.06 -9.88
C PRO A 153 7.06 -7.73 -10.11
N GLU A 154 7.77 -8.52 -10.94
CA GLU A 154 9.22 -8.43 -11.13
C GLU A 154 9.77 -7.05 -11.50
N PRO A 155 9.09 -6.20 -12.31
CA PRO A 155 9.58 -4.85 -12.60
C PRO A 155 9.80 -3.96 -11.36
N VAL A 156 9.12 -4.25 -10.24
CA VAL A 156 9.23 -3.48 -8.99
C VAL A 156 9.62 -4.33 -7.78
N ALA A 157 9.82 -5.64 -7.96
CA ALA A 157 10.00 -6.60 -6.88
C ALA A 157 11.16 -6.25 -5.92
N ASP A 158 12.25 -5.68 -6.44
CA ASP A 158 13.42 -5.25 -5.66
C ASP A 158 13.10 -4.20 -4.57
N PHE A 159 11.97 -3.49 -4.70
CA PHE A 159 11.54 -2.43 -3.78
C PHE A 159 10.54 -2.91 -2.73
N PHE A 160 10.06 -4.15 -2.80
CA PHE A 160 9.00 -4.67 -1.92
C PHE A 160 9.49 -5.82 -1.05
N ASP A 161 9.03 -5.84 0.20
CA ASP A 161 9.23 -6.95 1.11
C ASP A 161 8.26 -8.10 0.79
N ALA A 162 7.02 -7.76 0.44
CA ALA A 162 6.00 -8.70 -0.02
C ALA A 162 5.05 -8.01 -1.01
N ILE A 163 4.44 -8.78 -1.90
CA ILE A 163 3.48 -8.30 -2.91
C ILE A 163 2.27 -9.23 -2.91
N VAL A 164 1.08 -8.68 -2.74
CA VAL A 164 -0.18 -9.41 -2.77
C VAL A 164 -0.64 -9.55 -4.22
N LEU A 165 -0.77 -10.80 -4.66
CA LEU A 165 -1.30 -11.20 -5.95
C LEU A 165 -2.79 -11.52 -5.82
N GLY A 166 -3.65 -10.78 -6.52
CA GLY A 166 -5.09 -10.97 -6.52
C GLY A 166 -5.81 -10.16 -5.45
N ASP A 167 -6.85 -10.74 -4.85
CA ASP A 167 -7.74 -10.06 -3.90
C ASP A 167 -7.05 -9.83 -2.55
N GLY A 168 -7.19 -8.59 -2.03
CA GLY A 168 -6.46 -8.11 -0.87
C GLY A 168 -7.27 -8.10 0.43
N GLU A 169 -8.59 -8.26 0.35
CA GLU A 169 -9.52 -8.01 1.44
C GLU A 169 -9.32 -8.92 2.64
N GLU A 170 -9.10 -10.22 2.41
CA GLU A 170 -8.74 -11.16 3.47
C GLU A 170 -7.23 -11.15 3.73
N THR A 171 -6.43 -11.04 2.66
CA THR A 171 -4.96 -11.09 2.72
C THR A 171 -4.38 -9.99 3.62
N ILE A 172 -4.96 -8.79 3.61
CA ILE A 172 -4.47 -7.67 4.44
C ILE A 172 -4.61 -7.96 5.93
N LEU A 173 -5.66 -8.72 6.33
CA LEU A 173 -5.87 -9.15 7.71
C LEU A 173 -4.89 -10.25 8.10
N ASP A 174 -4.61 -11.20 7.19
CA ASP A 174 -3.58 -12.22 7.42
C ASP A 174 -2.19 -11.59 7.59
N ILE A 175 -1.88 -10.56 6.81
CA ILE A 175 -0.64 -9.77 6.97
C ILE A 175 -0.63 -9.06 8.32
N ALA A 176 -1.73 -8.42 8.72
CA ALA A 176 -1.84 -7.76 10.02
C ALA A 176 -1.57 -8.74 11.17
N ALA A 177 -2.15 -9.93 11.12
CA ALA A 177 -1.93 -10.99 12.13
C ALA A 177 -0.46 -11.43 12.22
N VAL A 178 0.22 -11.61 11.07
CA VAL A 178 1.65 -11.96 11.06
C VAL A 178 2.50 -10.84 11.65
N VAL A 179 2.19 -9.57 11.37
CA VAL A 179 2.92 -8.41 11.91
C VAL A 179 2.69 -8.28 13.42
N GLU A 180 1.46 -8.47 13.90
CA GLU A 180 1.15 -8.48 15.33
C GLU A 180 1.92 -9.58 16.06
N GLU A 181 1.88 -10.82 15.55
CA GLU A 181 2.60 -11.95 16.11
C GLU A 181 4.12 -11.69 16.14
N ALA A 182 4.66 -11.09 15.09
CA ALA A 182 6.07 -10.75 15.00
C ALA A 182 6.51 -9.73 16.05
N LYS A 183 5.69 -8.72 16.32
CA LYS A 183 5.94 -7.73 17.37
C LYS A 183 5.91 -8.36 18.76
N ASN A 184 4.94 -9.25 19.00
CA ASN A 184 4.79 -9.94 20.29
C ASN A 184 5.90 -10.97 20.54
N SER A 185 6.37 -11.65 19.50
CA SER A 185 7.34 -12.76 19.60
C SER A 185 8.78 -12.34 19.31
N GLY A 186 9.01 -11.10 18.88
CA GLY A 186 10.34 -10.59 18.53
C GLY A 186 10.94 -11.23 17.27
N TYR A 187 10.10 -11.55 16.27
CA TYR A 187 10.58 -12.18 15.03
C TYR A 187 11.52 -11.26 14.24
N GLY A 188 12.62 -11.84 13.74
CA GLY A 188 13.48 -11.16 12.78
C GLY A 188 12.80 -11.05 11.40
N ARG A 189 13.24 -10.08 10.58
CA ARG A 189 12.65 -9.81 9.25
C ARG A 189 12.57 -11.06 8.36
N ARG A 190 13.60 -11.92 8.35
CA ARG A 190 13.57 -13.17 7.57
C ARG A 190 12.45 -14.13 8.00
N GLU A 191 12.17 -14.21 9.29
CA GLU A 191 11.08 -15.05 9.83
C GLU A 191 9.72 -14.47 9.46
N ILE A 192 9.56 -13.14 9.56
CA ILE A 192 8.36 -12.43 9.09
C ILE A 192 8.10 -12.75 7.62
N LEU A 193 9.10 -12.56 6.76
CA LEU A 193 8.99 -12.86 5.32
C LEU A 193 8.65 -14.33 5.06
N SER A 194 9.21 -15.25 5.86
CA SER A 194 8.89 -16.68 5.76
C SER A 194 7.42 -16.99 6.09
N ARG A 195 6.84 -16.27 7.07
CA ARG A 195 5.42 -16.39 7.44
C ARG A 195 4.50 -15.73 6.43
N LEU A 196 4.88 -14.56 5.92
CA LEU A 196 4.16 -13.92 4.83
C LEU A 196 4.10 -14.81 3.58
N ALA A 197 5.18 -15.53 3.26
CA ALA A 197 5.20 -16.49 2.15
C ALA A 197 4.26 -17.70 2.35
N ALA A 198 3.78 -17.95 3.57
CA ALA A 198 2.79 -18.99 3.84
C ALA A 198 1.35 -18.51 3.61
N ILE A 199 1.12 -17.21 3.39
CA ILE A 199 -0.19 -16.64 3.09
C ILE A 199 -0.48 -16.82 1.59
N ASP A 200 -1.63 -17.40 1.27
CA ASP A 200 -2.09 -17.55 -0.10
C ASP A 200 -2.19 -16.19 -0.80
N GLY A 201 -1.61 -16.09 -2.01
CA GLY A 201 -1.56 -14.84 -2.77
C GLY A 201 -0.34 -13.97 -2.48
N VAL A 202 0.45 -14.22 -1.44
CA VAL A 202 1.60 -13.35 -1.13
C VAL A 202 2.85 -13.84 -1.85
N TYR A 203 3.41 -12.98 -2.70
CA TYR A 203 4.70 -13.10 -3.35
C TYR A 203 5.79 -12.41 -2.53
N VAL A 204 6.83 -13.12 -2.12
CA VAL A 204 7.98 -12.57 -1.39
C VAL A 204 9.21 -12.53 -2.30
N PRO A 205 9.58 -11.37 -2.86
CA PRO A 205 10.66 -11.25 -3.85
C PRO A 205 11.98 -11.91 -3.45
N SER A 206 12.38 -11.76 -2.18
CA SER A 206 13.65 -12.32 -1.68
C SER A 206 13.76 -13.85 -1.73
N PHE A 207 12.66 -14.56 -1.97
CA PHE A 207 12.62 -16.02 -2.15
C PHE A 207 12.63 -16.46 -3.61
N PHE A 208 12.83 -15.53 -4.54
CA PHE A 208 12.97 -15.80 -5.96
C PHE A 208 14.21 -15.09 -6.51
N ALA A 209 14.80 -15.68 -7.55
CA ALA A 209 15.91 -15.09 -8.29
C ALA A 209 15.53 -15.03 -9.78
N PRO A 210 15.14 -13.86 -10.30
CA PRO A 210 14.94 -13.70 -11.74
C PRO A 210 16.27 -13.86 -12.49
N GLN A 211 16.21 -14.50 -13.64
CA GLN A 211 17.33 -14.75 -14.54
C GLN A 211 17.07 -14.03 -15.86
N TYR A 212 18.05 -13.23 -16.29
CA TYR A 212 17.94 -12.40 -17.48
C TYR A 212 18.99 -12.77 -18.53
N ASN A 213 18.60 -12.68 -19.80
CA ASN A 213 19.50 -12.62 -20.94
C ASN A 213 19.40 -11.22 -21.58
N GLY A 214 20.33 -10.33 -21.22
CA GLY A 214 20.19 -8.90 -21.53
C GLY A 214 19.00 -8.30 -20.78
N PHE A 215 17.98 -7.84 -21.51
CA PHE A 215 16.73 -7.29 -20.94
C PHE A 215 15.58 -8.29 -20.90
N GLU A 216 15.78 -9.51 -21.42
CA GLU A 216 14.75 -10.54 -21.48
C GLU A 216 14.76 -11.38 -20.19
N LEU A 217 13.63 -11.47 -19.51
CA LEU A 217 13.45 -12.39 -18.38
C LEU A 217 13.27 -13.82 -18.92
N THR A 218 14.24 -14.69 -18.65
CA THR A 218 14.24 -16.06 -19.18
C THR A 218 13.68 -17.08 -18.19
N ALA A 219 13.84 -16.83 -16.88
CA ALA A 219 13.32 -17.71 -15.84
C ALA A 219 13.23 -16.97 -14.49
N ILE A 220 12.43 -17.50 -13.58
CA ILE A 220 12.42 -17.09 -12.16
C ILE A 220 12.71 -18.34 -11.34
N LYS A 221 13.86 -18.37 -10.67
CA LYS A 221 14.29 -19.52 -9.86
C LYS A 221 13.79 -19.36 -8.41
N PRO A 222 12.97 -20.27 -7.88
CA PRO A 222 12.62 -20.25 -6.46
C PRO A 222 13.83 -20.62 -5.60
N LEU A 223 13.96 -19.94 -4.46
CA LEU A 223 15.07 -20.08 -3.51
C LEU A 223 14.64 -20.75 -2.19
N LYS A 224 13.33 -20.89 -1.95
CA LYS A 224 12.75 -21.49 -0.75
C LYS A 224 12.03 -22.80 -1.09
N PRO A 225 12.44 -23.95 -0.52
CA PRO A 225 11.72 -25.22 -0.70
C PRO A 225 10.28 -25.13 -0.17
N GLY A 226 9.34 -25.71 -0.91
CA GLY A 226 7.90 -25.68 -0.61
C GLY A 226 7.22 -24.35 -0.97
N TYR A 227 7.94 -23.43 -1.62
CA TYR A 227 7.44 -22.14 -2.08
C TYR A 227 7.97 -21.83 -3.48
N GLU A 228 7.62 -22.70 -4.44
CA GLU A 228 8.12 -22.65 -5.81
C GLU A 228 7.25 -21.80 -6.76
N THR A 229 5.95 -21.69 -6.45
CA THR A 229 4.99 -20.93 -7.25
C THR A 229 4.00 -20.23 -6.34
N VAL A 230 3.57 -19.02 -6.71
CA VAL A 230 2.56 -18.26 -5.97
C VAL A 230 1.31 -18.17 -6.83
N ARG A 231 0.18 -18.59 -6.28
CA ARG A 231 -1.12 -18.43 -6.92
C ARG A 231 -1.76 -17.15 -6.40
N ARG A 232 -2.36 -16.38 -7.30
CA ARG A 232 -3.18 -15.22 -6.89
C ARG A 232 -4.31 -15.70 -5.98
N ARG A 233 -4.62 -14.91 -4.95
CA ARG A 233 -5.81 -15.13 -4.11
C ARG A 233 -7.04 -14.61 -4.84
N VAL A 234 -8.12 -15.38 -4.77
CA VAL A 234 -9.42 -14.99 -5.33
C VAL A 234 -10.47 -15.25 -4.26
N ILE A 235 -11.19 -14.21 -3.84
CA ILE A 235 -12.32 -14.39 -2.92
C ILE A 235 -13.56 -14.82 -3.71
N PRO A 236 -14.23 -15.90 -3.28
CA PRO A 236 -15.39 -16.42 -4.02
C PRO A 236 -16.63 -15.52 -3.85
N ARG A 237 -16.62 -14.65 -2.84
CA ARG A 237 -17.72 -13.76 -2.49
C ARG A 237 -17.17 -12.40 -2.14
N LEU A 238 -17.71 -11.36 -2.78
CA LEU A 238 -17.41 -9.99 -2.41
C LEU A 238 -17.86 -9.72 -0.96
N PRO A 239 -17.06 -9.03 -0.15
CA PRO A 239 -17.45 -8.68 1.21
C PRO A 239 -18.69 -7.80 1.19
N ALA A 240 -19.37 -7.72 2.34
CA ALA A 240 -20.43 -6.75 2.50
C ALA A 240 -19.88 -5.33 2.22
N PRO A 241 -20.65 -4.44 1.57
CA PRO A 241 -20.21 -3.11 1.19
C PRO A 241 -20.21 -2.15 2.40
N ASP A 242 -19.70 -2.62 3.54
CA ASP A 242 -19.63 -1.93 4.82
C ASP A 242 -18.91 -0.57 4.73
N HIS A 243 -17.96 -0.46 3.81
CA HIS A 243 -17.26 0.80 3.47
C HIS A 243 -18.18 1.88 2.88
N LEU A 244 -19.41 1.52 2.46
CA LEU A 244 -20.41 2.45 1.94
C LEU A 244 -21.40 2.94 3.01
N GLU A 245 -21.36 2.41 4.24
CA GLU A 245 -22.16 2.93 5.35
C GLU A 245 -21.68 4.31 5.78
N GLN A 246 -20.36 4.49 5.79
CA GLN A 246 -19.67 5.73 6.14
C GLN A 246 -18.54 6.00 5.14
N PRO A 247 -18.86 6.26 3.86
CA PRO A 247 -17.84 6.46 2.85
C PRO A 247 -17.03 7.71 3.17
N LEU A 248 -15.72 7.65 2.98
CA LEU A 248 -14.84 8.80 3.13
C LEU A 248 -15.30 9.93 2.20
N VAL A 249 -15.64 11.10 2.76
CA VAL A 249 -16.03 12.27 1.96
C VAL A 249 -14.83 13.20 1.82
N PRO A 250 -14.35 13.42 0.59
CA PRO A 250 -13.09 14.11 0.36
C PRO A 250 -13.21 15.62 0.62
N VAL A 251 -12.14 16.21 1.14
CA VAL A 251 -12.00 17.67 1.35
C VAL A 251 -11.70 18.42 0.05
N VAL A 252 -11.19 17.70 -0.94
CA VAL A 252 -10.86 18.21 -2.27
C VAL A 252 -11.59 17.38 -3.31
N LYS A 253 -12.15 18.04 -4.34
CA LYS A 253 -12.86 17.35 -5.42
C LYS A 253 -12.00 16.24 -6.05
N PRO A 254 -12.44 14.97 -6.00
CA PRO A 254 -11.72 13.85 -6.59
C PRO A 254 -11.95 13.79 -8.11
N VAL A 255 -11.16 12.98 -8.82
CA VAL A 255 -11.30 12.82 -10.28
C VAL A 255 -12.64 12.18 -10.64
N HIS A 256 -13.01 11.13 -9.93
CA HIS A 256 -14.33 10.50 -10.02
C HIS A 256 -15.15 10.87 -8.79
N ASP A 257 -15.94 11.93 -8.93
CA ASP A 257 -16.83 12.47 -7.90
C ASP A 257 -18.20 11.76 -7.93
N ARG A 258 -18.19 10.48 -7.56
CA ARG A 258 -19.35 9.59 -7.52
C ARG A 258 -19.16 8.47 -6.50
N LEU A 259 -20.24 7.94 -5.96
CA LEU A 259 -20.19 6.72 -5.16
C LEU A 259 -19.96 5.50 -6.07
N GLY A 260 -18.88 4.77 -5.82
CA GLY A 260 -18.57 3.51 -6.50
C GLY A 260 -19.23 2.33 -5.79
N LEU A 261 -19.98 1.51 -6.54
CA LEU A 261 -20.53 0.25 -6.04
C LEU A 261 -20.04 -0.89 -6.93
N GLU A 262 -19.29 -1.82 -6.35
CA GLU A 262 -18.85 -3.04 -7.06
C GLU A 262 -19.92 -4.13 -6.86
N ILE A 263 -20.70 -4.39 -7.91
CA ILE A 263 -21.75 -5.43 -7.88
C ILE A 263 -21.25 -6.80 -8.39
N ALA A 264 -20.09 -6.81 -9.05
CA ALA A 264 -19.42 -8.00 -9.57
C ALA A 264 -17.94 -7.68 -9.85
N ARG A 265 -17.07 -8.68 -9.70
CA ARG A 265 -15.64 -8.58 -10.01
C ARG A 265 -15.28 -9.47 -11.18
N GLY A 266 -14.46 -8.92 -12.07
CA GLY A 266 -13.98 -9.60 -13.28
C GLY A 266 -14.92 -9.50 -14.48
N CYS A 267 -14.40 -9.92 -15.64
CA CYS A 267 -15.08 -9.79 -16.92
C CYS A 267 -14.85 -11.02 -17.81
N THR A 268 -15.94 -11.68 -18.21
CA THR A 268 -15.90 -12.91 -19.01
C THR A 268 -15.64 -12.67 -20.51
N ARG A 269 -15.47 -11.41 -20.95
CA ARG A 269 -15.31 -11.06 -22.37
C ARG A 269 -13.96 -11.45 -22.96
N GLY A 270 -12.89 -11.53 -22.13
CA GLY A 270 -11.57 -11.99 -22.58
C GLY A 270 -10.96 -11.15 -23.72
N CYS A 271 -11.25 -9.85 -23.77
CA CYS A 271 -10.72 -8.95 -24.81
C CYS A 271 -9.18 -8.93 -24.75
N ARG A 272 -8.51 -9.22 -25.88
CA ARG A 272 -7.04 -9.34 -25.95
C ARG A 272 -6.26 -8.07 -25.60
N PHE A 273 -6.92 -6.91 -25.69
CA PHE A 273 -6.33 -5.61 -25.35
C PHE A 273 -6.59 -5.19 -23.89
N CYS A 274 -7.45 -5.90 -23.17
CA CYS A 274 -7.91 -5.49 -21.85
C CYS A 274 -7.16 -6.25 -20.76
N GLN A 275 -6.35 -5.54 -19.97
CA GLN A 275 -5.64 -6.09 -18.82
C GLN A 275 -6.59 -6.79 -17.84
N ALA A 276 -7.79 -6.23 -17.61
CA ALA A 276 -8.79 -6.82 -16.74
C ALA A 276 -9.29 -8.20 -17.25
N GLY A 277 -9.31 -8.41 -18.58
CA GLY A 277 -9.68 -9.69 -19.18
C GLY A 277 -8.63 -10.79 -19.00
N ILE A 278 -7.41 -10.43 -18.60
CA ILE A 278 -6.32 -11.36 -18.26
C ILE A 278 -6.21 -11.51 -16.73
N THR A 279 -6.29 -10.40 -16.00
CA THR A 279 -6.07 -10.34 -14.55
C THR A 279 -7.24 -10.94 -13.75
N TYR A 280 -8.48 -10.74 -14.20
CA TYR A 280 -9.69 -11.14 -13.46
C TYR A 280 -10.49 -12.25 -14.15
N ARG A 281 -9.87 -12.97 -15.10
CA ARG A 281 -10.41 -14.21 -15.66
C ARG A 281 -10.01 -15.40 -14.80
#